data_AF-A0A838UHR6-F1
#
_entry.id   AF-A0A838UHR6-F1
#
_cell.length_a   1.000
_cell.length_b   1.000
_cell.length_c   1.000
_cell.angle_alpha   90.00
_cell.angle_beta   90.00
_cell.angle_gamma   90.00
#
_symmetry.space_group_name_H-M   'P 1'
#
loop_
_entity.id
_entity.type
_entity.pdbx_description
1 polymer ?
#
loop_
_entity_poly.entity_id
_entity_poly.type
_entity_poly.pdbx_seq_one_letter_code
_entity_poly.pdbx_strand_id
1 'polypeptide(L)'
;MSLTVRDVIKRALRMTGALAAGDDPNADDAADALIAFNSMKRAMFGTFIGPRMSPIGATLTFAQAENGGEYQIAAGAGFVLVAPLNPRSGSRFGIVDAGLGFGHNVCIINRNGRLLEGLAANLPLTTAGDNRRWWFRGDTGNWVREADYLTPDDAIEFPDNLIAYLPYMLSVALAAEFDAELRPDIVAGAEEGREAFARLYARRGRNGLDMPIGVGGAQAQQQQVG
;
A
#
# COMPACT_ATOMS: atom_id res chain seq x y z
N MET A 1 13.28 16.86 -3.48
CA MET A 1 11.92 17.23 -3.95
C MET A 1 11.18 15.92 -4.12
N SER A 2 10.08 15.69 -3.42
CA SER A 2 9.25 14.51 -3.68
C SER A 2 8.56 14.68 -5.04
N LEU A 3 8.56 13.62 -5.85
CA LEU A 3 7.79 13.59 -7.10
C LEU A 3 6.29 13.65 -6.81
N THR A 4 5.56 14.40 -7.63
CA THR A 4 4.09 14.44 -7.59
C THR A 4 3.50 13.32 -8.45
N VAL A 5 2.21 13.03 -8.27
CA VAL A 5 1.49 12.08 -9.14
C VAL A 5 1.52 12.55 -10.60
N ARG A 6 1.39 13.86 -10.84
CA ARG A 6 1.47 14.48 -12.17
C ARG A 6 2.80 14.21 -12.84
N ASP A 7 3.91 14.28 -12.11
CA ASP A 7 5.24 13.98 -12.68
C ASP A 7 5.34 12.53 -13.15
N VAL A 8 4.74 11.60 -12.40
CA VAL A 8 4.69 10.18 -12.75
C VAL A 8 3.79 9.93 -13.95
N ILE A 9 2.58 10.51 -13.97
CA ILE A 9 1.63 10.42 -15.09
C ILE A 9 2.25 10.95 -16.37
N LYS A 10 2.85 12.16 -16.34
CA LYS A 10 3.51 12.77 -17.52
C LYS A 10 4.59 11.86 -18.09
N ARG A 11 5.41 11.25 -17.22
CA ARG A 11 6.47 10.33 -17.65
C ARG A 11 5.89 9.04 -18.23
N ALA A 12 4.86 8.47 -17.60
CA ALA A 12 4.23 7.24 -18.07
C ALA A 12 3.54 7.41 -19.44
N LEU A 13 2.78 8.51 -19.64
CA LEU A 13 2.13 8.81 -20.92
C LEU A 13 3.14 9.06 -22.06
N ARG A 14 4.32 9.60 -21.74
CA ARG A 14 5.41 9.70 -22.73
C ARG A 14 6.03 8.35 -23.06
N MET A 15 6.15 7.47 -22.06
CA MET A 15 6.65 6.11 -22.26
C MET A 15 5.71 5.26 -23.12
N THR A 16 4.39 5.47 -23.02
CA THR A 16 3.39 4.80 -23.87
C THR A 16 3.22 5.46 -25.24
N GLY A 17 3.85 6.60 -25.49
CA GLY A 17 3.70 7.36 -26.74
C GLY A 17 2.38 8.15 -26.86
N ALA A 18 1.56 8.18 -25.81
CA ALA A 18 0.31 8.93 -25.78
C ALA A 18 0.54 10.46 -25.68
N LEU A 19 1.72 10.87 -25.20
CA LEU A 19 2.10 12.27 -25.02
C LEU A 19 3.47 12.53 -25.65
N ALA A 20 3.60 13.64 -26.39
CA ALA A 20 4.89 14.04 -26.94
C ALA A 20 5.81 14.63 -25.85
N ALA A 21 7.11 14.69 -26.15
CA ALA A 21 8.08 15.30 -25.26
C ALA A 21 7.80 16.81 -25.13
N GLY A 22 7.64 17.30 -23.89
CA GLY A 22 7.37 18.72 -23.61
C GLY A 22 5.90 19.08 -23.50
N ASP A 23 5.00 18.20 -23.95
CA ASP A 23 3.56 18.39 -23.79
C ASP A 23 3.10 18.01 -22.38
N ASP A 24 1.93 18.55 -22.03
CA ASP A 24 1.22 18.27 -20.79
C ASP A 24 -0.11 17.58 -21.11
N PRO A 25 -0.52 16.57 -20.32
CA PRO A 25 -1.82 15.93 -20.50
C PRO A 25 -2.93 16.95 -20.32
N ASN A 26 -3.99 16.82 -21.11
CA ASN A 26 -5.20 17.60 -20.90
C ASN A 26 -5.89 17.17 -19.58
N ALA A 27 -6.97 17.86 -19.20
CA ALA A 27 -7.64 17.59 -17.93
C ALA A 27 -8.27 16.19 -17.85
N ASP A 28 -8.82 15.69 -18.96
CA ASP A 28 -9.48 14.39 -19.02
C ASP A 28 -8.45 13.26 -18.98
N ASP A 29 -7.37 13.35 -19.77
CA ASP A 29 -6.26 12.39 -19.77
C ASP A 29 -5.61 12.28 -18.37
N ALA A 30 -5.47 13.42 -17.68
CA ALA A 30 -4.91 13.45 -16.34
C ALA A 30 -5.84 12.80 -15.31
N ALA A 31 -7.16 12.93 -15.48
CA ALA A 31 -8.16 12.30 -14.62
C ALA A 31 -8.17 10.78 -14.81
N ASP A 32 -8.17 10.31 -16.06
CA ASP A 32 -8.16 8.88 -16.38
C ASP A 32 -6.85 8.22 -15.93
N ALA A 33 -5.71 8.86 -16.21
CA ALA A 33 -4.41 8.36 -15.75
C ALA A 33 -4.28 8.36 -14.21
N LEU A 34 -4.94 9.29 -13.51
CA LEU A 34 -5.00 9.29 -12.04
C LEU A 34 -5.82 8.09 -11.53
N ILE A 35 -6.92 7.74 -12.19
CA ILE A 35 -7.71 6.54 -11.87
C ILE A 35 -6.86 5.27 -12.06
N ALA A 36 -6.13 5.17 -13.16
CA ALA A 36 -5.22 4.05 -13.41
C ALA A 36 -4.10 3.99 -12.37
N PHE A 37 -3.52 5.13 -12.00
CA PHE A 37 -2.48 5.20 -10.97
C PHE A 37 -2.99 4.78 -9.59
N ASN A 38 -4.17 5.25 -9.17
CA ASN A 38 -4.79 4.84 -7.91
C ASN A 38 -5.15 3.34 -7.93
N SER A 39 -5.62 2.81 -9.06
CA SER A 39 -5.90 1.38 -9.22
C SER A 39 -4.62 0.54 -9.12
N MET A 40 -3.54 0.98 -9.77
CA MET A 40 -2.22 0.39 -9.63
C MET A 40 -1.77 0.41 -8.18
N LYS A 41 -1.78 1.57 -7.51
CA LYS A 41 -1.41 1.76 -6.10
C LYS A 41 -2.14 0.77 -5.20
N ARG A 42 -3.47 0.68 -5.32
CA ARG A 42 -4.30 -0.25 -4.53
C ARG A 42 -3.87 -1.71 -4.74
N ALA A 43 -3.54 -2.12 -5.97
CA ALA A 43 -3.09 -3.47 -6.28
C ALA A 43 -1.69 -3.80 -5.70
N MET A 44 -0.85 -2.79 -5.44
CA MET A 44 0.46 -2.98 -4.80
C MET A 44 0.31 -3.47 -3.36
N PHE A 45 -0.67 -2.92 -2.64
CA PHE A 45 -0.96 -3.23 -1.25
C PHE A 45 -1.52 -4.64 -1.07
N GLY A 46 -0.82 -5.46 -0.29
CA GLY A 46 -1.16 -6.86 -0.04
C GLY A 46 -0.62 -7.84 -1.07
N THR A 47 -0.11 -7.34 -2.20
CA THR A 47 0.61 -8.15 -3.19
C THR A 47 2.10 -8.15 -2.84
N PHE A 48 2.71 -6.96 -2.82
CA PHE A 48 4.14 -6.79 -2.52
C PHE A 48 4.44 -5.66 -1.52
N ILE A 49 3.45 -4.81 -1.18
CA ILE A 49 3.51 -3.95 0.00
C ILE A 49 2.70 -4.59 1.11
N GLY A 50 3.39 -5.17 2.10
CA GLY A 50 2.75 -5.74 3.27
C GLY A 50 1.88 -6.98 3.04
N PRO A 51 1.30 -7.54 4.11
CA PRO A 51 0.38 -8.67 4.02
C PRO A 51 -0.98 -8.26 3.46
N ARG A 52 -1.77 -9.22 2.99
CA ARG A 52 -3.20 -9.00 2.71
C ARG A 52 -3.95 -8.79 4.03
N MET A 53 -5.00 -7.97 3.97
CA MET A 53 -5.86 -7.72 5.13
C MET A 53 -6.77 -8.92 5.39
N SER A 54 -6.82 -9.37 6.64
CA SER A 54 -7.74 -10.41 7.11
C SER A 54 -8.74 -9.80 8.09
N PRO A 55 -10.06 -10.00 7.90
CA PRO A 55 -11.05 -9.50 8.82
C PRO A 55 -10.95 -10.18 10.18
N ILE A 56 -11.08 -9.39 11.25
CA ILE A 56 -11.07 -9.84 12.65
C ILE A 56 -12.26 -9.17 13.35
N GLY A 57 -13.19 -9.96 13.90
CA GLY A 57 -14.26 -9.42 14.72
C GLY A 57 -13.74 -8.91 16.06
N ALA A 58 -14.01 -7.65 16.39
CA ALA A 58 -13.70 -7.13 17.71
C ALA A 58 -14.85 -7.44 18.68
N THR A 59 -14.55 -8.19 19.74
CA THR A 59 -15.53 -8.56 20.79
C THR A 59 -15.32 -7.82 22.11
N LEU A 60 -14.20 -7.12 22.26
CA LEU A 60 -13.83 -6.32 23.43
C LEU A 60 -13.91 -4.82 23.10
N THR A 61 -13.66 -3.94 24.07
CA THR A 61 -13.51 -2.49 23.86
C THR A 61 -12.06 -2.07 23.57
N PHE A 62 -11.16 -3.05 23.41
CA PHE A 62 -9.73 -2.85 23.19
C PHE A 62 -9.15 -3.98 22.36
N ALA A 63 -8.24 -3.66 21.44
CA ALA A 63 -7.36 -4.65 20.81
C ALA A 63 -5.97 -4.08 20.51
N GLN A 64 -4.97 -4.95 20.56
CA GLN A 64 -3.67 -4.73 19.95
C GLN A 64 -3.74 -5.19 18.50
N ALA A 65 -3.48 -4.30 17.55
CA ALA A 65 -3.48 -4.62 16.14
C ALA A 65 -2.34 -5.58 15.78
N GLU A 66 -2.69 -6.64 15.05
CA GLU A 66 -1.74 -7.55 14.42
C GLU A 66 -1.42 -7.10 12.99
N ASN A 67 -0.24 -7.50 12.50
CA ASN A 67 0.16 -7.19 11.14
C ASN A 67 -0.73 -7.95 10.13
N GLY A 68 -1.49 -7.22 9.33
CA GLY A 68 -2.49 -7.73 8.39
C GLY A 68 -3.89 -7.86 8.97
N GLY A 69 -4.13 -7.46 10.23
CA GLY A 69 -5.46 -7.52 10.85
C GLY A 69 -6.36 -6.35 10.48
N GLU A 70 -7.57 -6.63 10.00
CA GLU A 70 -8.63 -5.64 9.73
C GLU A 70 -9.77 -5.79 10.74
N TYR A 71 -9.82 -4.89 11.71
CA TYR A 71 -10.71 -5.01 12.86
C TYR A 71 -12.10 -4.48 12.54
N GLN A 72 -13.08 -5.38 12.56
CA GLN A 72 -14.50 -5.10 12.35
C GLN A 72 -15.11 -4.74 13.71
N ILE A 73 -15.44 -3.47 13.92
CA ILE A 73 -16.00 -2.97 15.17
C ILE A 73 -17.52 -2.94 15.07
N ALA A 74 -18.19 -3.71 15.92
CA ALA A 74 -19.64 -3.69 16.03
C ALA A 74 -20.13 -2.42 16.74
N ALA A 75 -21.43 -2.15 16.66
CA ALA A 75 -22.04 -1.06 17.41
C ALA A 75 -21.95 -1.37 18.91
N GLY A 76 -21.51 -0.40 19.72
CA GLY A 76 -21.28 -0.59 21.14
C GLY A 76 -20.51 0.57 21.75
N ALA A 77 -19.97 0.37 22.95
CA ALA A 77 -19.14 1.38 23.62
C ALA A 77 -17.88 1.74 22.82
N GLY A 78 -17.24 2.86 23.18
CA GLY A 78 -16.00 3.29 22.52
C GLY A 78 -14.92 2.22 22.50
N PHE A 79 -14.14 2.17 21.41
CA PHE A 79 -13.15 1.13 21.15
C PHE A 79 -11.75 1.73 21.02
N VAL A 80 -10.73 1.09 21.57
CA VAL A 80 -9.33 1.49 21.38
C VAL A 80 -8.57 0.43 20.60
N LEU A 81 -8.12 0.78 19.39
CA LEU A 81 -7.21 -0.05 18.61
C LEU A 81 -5.79 0.49 18.78
N VAL A 82 -4.89 -0.30 19.34
CA VAL A 82 -3.48 0.07 19.48
C VAL A 82 -2.70 -0.46 18.29
N ALA A 83 -2.00 0.42 17.58
CA ALA A 83 -1.16 0.05 16.45
C ALA A 83 -0.09 -1.00 16.84
N PRO A 84 0.39 -1.84 15.92
CA PRO A 84 1.38 -2.88 16.22
C PRO A 84 2.62 -2.33 16.96
N LEU A 85 3.12 -3.08 17.96
CA LEU A 85 4.22 -2.64 18.86
C LEU A 85 5.57 -2.48 18.16
N ASN A 86 5.89 -3.39 17.23
CA ASN A 86 7.16 -3.40 16.52
C ASN A 86 6.92 -3.52 15.01
N PRO A 87 6.35 -2.48 14.37
CA PRO A 87 6.05 -2.55 12.96
C PRO A 87 7.35 -2.50 12.17
N ARG A 88 7.41 -3.33 11.14
CA ARG A 88 8.44 -3.29 10.09
C ARG A 88 7.92 -2.52 8.89
N SER A 89 8.80 -2.02 8.03
CA SER A 89 8.42 -1.40 6.76
C SER A 89 7.44 -2.30 6.01
N GLY A 90 6.29 -1.74 5.60
CA GLY A 90 5.22 -2.46 4.92
C GLY A 90 4.27 -3.20 5.85
N SER A 91 4.41 -3.14 7.18
CA SER A 91 3.37 -3.67 8.08
C SER A 91 2.05 -2.95 7.83
N ARG A 92 0.93 -3.65 7.94
CA ARG A 92 -0.41 -3.11 7.67
C ARG A 92 -1.36 -3.44 8.81
N PHE A 93 -2.33 -2.57 9.05
CA PHE A 93 -3.50 -2.88 9.86
C PHE A 93 -4.68 -2.02 9.39
N GLY A 94 -5.90 -2.41 9.71
CA GLY A 94 -7.08 -1.64 9.34
C GLY A 94 -8.19 -1.74 10.35
N ILE A 95 -9.17 -0.87 10.19
CA ILE A 95 -10.37 -0.82 10.99
C ILE A 95 -11.58 -0.53 10.11
N VAL A 96 -12.70 -1.15 10.46
CA VAL A 96 -13.99 -0.95 9.81
C VAL A 96 -15.03 -0.73 10.90
N ASP A 97 -15.74 0.39 10.82
CA ASP A 97 -16.94 0.65 11.63
C ASP A 97 -18.14 -0.16 11.10
N ALA A 98 -18.09 -1.48 11.29
CA ALA A 98 -19.12 -2.39 10.81
C ALA A 98 -20.50 -2.14 11.44
N GLY A 99 -20.54 -1.52 12.62
CA GLY A 99 -21.76 -1.16 13.33
C GLY A 99 -22.28 0.26 13.12
N LEU A 100 -21.57 1.10 12.34
CA LEU A 100 -21.90 2.53 12.17
C LEU A 100 -21.92 3.30 13.51
N GLY A 101 -21.10 2.89 14.47
CA GLY A 101 -21.13 3.35 15.86
C GLY A 101 -20.22 4.55 16.14
N PHE A 102 -19.25 4.86 15.28
CA PHE A 102 -18.18 5.83 15.60
C PHE A 102 -18.68 7.27 15.80
N GLY A 103 -19.85 7.61 15.24
CA GLY A 103 -20.52 8.90 15.47
C GLY A 103 -20.99 9.13 16.90
N HIS A 104 -21.23 8.06 17.66
CA HIS A 104 -21.70 8.11 19.05
C HIS A 104 -20.65 7.57 20.03
N ASN A 105 -19.97 6.51 19.64
CA ASN A 105 -18.98 5.79 20.42
C ASN A 105 -17.66 5.81 19.66
N VAL A 106 -16.89 6.88 19.90
CA VAL A 106 -15.65 7.16 19.19
C VAL A 106 -14.69 5.98 19.30
N CYS A 107 -14.10 5.59 18.17
CA CYS A 107 -12.95 4.70 18.17
C CYS A 107 -11.66 5.52 18.22
N ILE A 108 -10.70 5.11 19.05
CA ILE A 108 -9.39 5.77 19.15
C ILE A 108 -8.34 4.82 18.59
N ILE A 109 -7.62 5.28 17.57
CA ILE A 109 -6.38 4.63 17.12
C ILE A 109 -5.24 5.14 17.98
N ASN A 110 -4.74 4.29 18.87
CA ASN A 110 -3.54 4.57 19.63
C ASN A 110 -2.31 4.24 18.78
N ARG A 111 -1.48 5.25 18.54
CA ARG A 111 -0.32 5.18 17.62
C ARG A 111 0.83 4.28 18.12
N ASN A 112 0.75 3.83 19.37
CA ASN A 112 1.74 2.98 20.03
C ASN A 112 3.18 3.51 19.89
N GLY A 113 3.36 4.81 20.15
CA GLY A 113 4.66 5.49 20.10
C GLY A 113 5.17 5.88 18.72
N ARG A 114 4.55 5.45 17.61
CA ARG A 114 4.89 5.87 16.24
C ARG A 114 4.08 7.09 15.80
N LEU A 115 4.45 7.74 14.69
CA LEU A 115 3.59 8.76 14.08
C LEU A 115 2.40 8.09 13.38
N LEU A 116 1.26 8.77 13.34
CA LEU A 116 0.06 8.31 12.63
C LEU A 116 -0.45 9.46 11.76
N GLU A 117 -0.43 9.27 10.44
CA GLU A 117 -0.76 10.32 9.46
C GLU A 117 0.09 11.59 9.66
N GLY A 118 1.35 11.42 10.09
CA GLY A 118 2.27 12.52 10.40
C GLY A 118 2.04 13.18 11.77
N LEU A 119 1.01 12.76 12.51
CA LEU A 119 0.66 13.32 13.81
C LEU A 119 1.30 12.53 14.97
N ALA A 120 1.71 13.25 16.01
CA ALA A 120 2.18 12.69 17.28
C ALA A 120 1.06 12.47 18.32
N ALA A 121 -0.20 12.56 17.88
CA ALA A 121 -1.40 12.32 18.68
C ALA A 121 -2.10 11.03 18.26
N ASN A 122 -2.90 10.46 19.17
CA ASN A 122 -3.82 9.38 18.81
C ASN A 122 -4.93 9.93 17.92
N LEU A 123 -5.44 9.10 17.01
CA LEU A 123 -6.46 9.52 16.04
C LEU A 123 -7.84 9.09 16.53
N PRO A 124 -8.74 10.03 16.89
CA PRO A 124 -10.14 9.71 17.10
C PRO A 124 -10.86 9.56 15.76
N LEU A 125 -11.63 8.48 15.62
CA LEU A 125 -12.56 8.23 14.53
C LEU A 125 -13.97 8.50 15.04
N THR A 126 -14.55 9.61 14.59
CA THR A 126 -15.82 10.15 15.09
C THR A 126 -16.94 10.11 14.06
N THR A 127 -16.71 9.49 12.91
CA THR A 127 -17.66 9.47 11.78
C THR A 127 -18.19 8.05 11.63
N ALA A 128 -19.52 7.90 11.65
CA ALA A 128 -20.16 6.61 11.45
C ALA A 128 -19.84 6.05 10.06
N GLY A 129 -19.47 4.77 9.99
CA GLY A 129 -19.09 4.08 8.76
C GLY A 129 -17.64 4.31 8.31
N ASP A 130 -16.80 4.92 9.16
CA ASP A 130 -15.37 5.08 8.86
C ASP A 130 -14.70 3.72 8.64
N ASN A 131 -14.01 3.61 7.50
CA ASN A 131 -13.17 2.47 7.14
C ASN A 131 -11.79 3.00 6.71
N ARG A 132 -10.75 2.58 7.41
CA ARG A 132 -9.38 3.06 7.17
C ARG A 132 -8.40 1.92 7.33
N ARG A 133 -7.39 1.94 6.46
CA ARG A 133 -6.23 1.05 6.51
C ARG A 133 -4.98 1.91 6.57
N TRP A 134 -3.97 1.41 7.27
CA TRP A 134 -2.67 2.05 7.37
C TRP A 134 -1.57 1.06 7.07
N TRP A 135 -0.49 1.58 6.53
CA TRP A 135 0.74 0.85 6.31
C TRP A 135 1.91 1.61 6.92
N PHE A 136 2.93 0.87 7.37
CA PHE A 136 4.06 1.45 8.09
C PHE A 136 5.21 1.79 7.16
N ARG A 137 5.61 3.07 7.17
CA ARG A 137 6.84 3.57 6.57
C ARG A 137 7.98 3.54 7.57
N GLY A 138 8.85 2.53 7.47
CA GLY A 138 9.97 2.38 8.39
C GLY A 138 11.07 3.43 8.23
N ASP A 139 11.16 4.07 7.07
CA ASP A 139 12.07 5.18 6.78
C ASP A 139 11.70 6.46 7.55
N THR A 140 10.41 6.70 7.78
CA THR A 140 9.90 7.88 8.50
C THR A 140 9.35 7.57 9.90
N GLY A 141 9.20 6.29 10.24
CA GLY A 141 8.57 5.86 11.49
C GLY A 141 7.08 6.20 11.58
N ASN A 142 6.40 6.31 10.44
CA ASN A 142 5.03 6.81 10.33
C ASN A 142 4.07 5.75 9.79
N TRP A 143 2.88 5.68 10.38
CA TRP A 143 1.73 4.98 9.81
C TRP A 143 1.04 5.89 8.81
N VAL A 144 1.11 5.54 7.54
CA VAL A 144 0.49 6.30 6.45
C VAL A 144 -0.83 5.63 6.08
N ARG A 145 -1.86 6.46 5.88
CA ARG A 145 -3.17 5.97 5.45
C ARG A 145 -3.09 5.43 4.03
N GLU A 146 -3.68 4.27 3.81
CA GLU A 146 -3.97 3.76 2.47
C GLU A 146 -5.18 4.53 1.94
N ALA A 147 -4.90 5.62 1.24
CA ALA A 147 -5.90 6.44 0.57
C ALA A 147 -5.47 6.67 -0.89
N ASP A 148 -6.44 6.91 -1.75
CA ASP A 148 -6.17 7.37 -3.10
C ASP A 148 -5.68 8.82 -3.08
N TYR A 149 -4.92 9.17 -4.11
CA TYR A 149 -4.62 10.57 -4.37
C TYR A 149 -5.86 11.22 -4.98
N LEU A 150 -6.22 12.39 -4.45
CA LEU A 150 -7.41 13.13 -4.89
C LEU A 150 -7.07 14.01 -6.08
N THR A 151 -5.81 14.45 -6.17
CA THR A 151 -5.35 15.33 -7.24
C THR A 151 -4.03 14.83 -7.82
N PRO A 152 -3.73 15.12 -9.10
CA PRO A 152 -2.41 14.85 -9.66
C PRO A 152 -1.29 15.62 -8.97
N ASP A 153 -1.60 16.71 -8.27
CA ASP A 153 -0.60 17.56 -7.61
C ASP A 153 -0.19 17.03 -6.23
N ASP A 154 -0.82 15.96 -5.76
CA ASP A 154 -0.50 15.32 -4.50
C ASP A 154 0.93 14.73 -4.54
N ALA A 155 1.67 14.91 -3.44
CA ALA A 155 3.02 14.37 -3.29
C ALA A 155 2.97 12.86 -3.01
N ILE A 156 3.83 12.10 -3.69
CA ILE A 156 3.84 10.65 -3.55
C ILE A 156 4.48 10.24 -2.22
N GLU A 157 3.81 9.36 -1.47
CA GLU A 157 4.25 8.95 -0.14
C GLU A 157 5.36 7.88 -0.11
N PHE A 158 5.94 7.50 -1.25
CA PHE A 158 7.02 6.51 -1.29
C PHE A 158 8.40 7.18 -1.17
N PRO A 159 9.46 6.45 -0.81
CA PRO A 159 10.83 6.97 -0.86
C PRO A 159 11.30 7.29 -2.29
N ASP A 160 12.16 8.31 -2.45
CA ASP A 160 12.64 8.74 -3.78
C ASP A 160 13.25 7.62 -4.62
N ASN A 161 13.98 6.68 -3.99
CA ASN A 161 14.58 5.53 -4.67
C ASN A 161 13.54 4.53 -5.22
N LEU A 162 12.32 4.52 -4.66
CA LEU A 162 11.22 3.70 -5.16
C LEU A 162 10.31 4.46 -6.12
N ILE A 163 10.09 5.76 -5.89
CA ILE A 163 9.22 6.57 -6.75
C ILE A 163 9.75 6.62 -8.20
N ALA A 164 11.07 6.56 -8.39
CA ALA A 164 11.68 6.53 -9.71
C ALA A 164 11.17 5.39 -10.62
N TYR A 165 10.69 4.28 -10.04
CA TYR A 165 10.15 3.14 -10.79
C TYR A 165 8.66 3.25 -11.14
N LEU A 166 7.91 4.12 -10.47
CA LEU A 166 6.46 4.24 -10.67
C LEU A 166 6.05 4.62 -12.10
N PRO A 167 6.77 5.48 -12.85
CA PRO A 167 6.43 5.75 -14.25
C PRO A 167 6.45 4.50 -15.13
N TYR A 168 7.45 3.63 -14.93
CA TYR A 168 7.55 2.36 -15.66
C TYR A 168 6.37 1.45 -15.31
N MET A 169 6.07 1.30 -14.03
CA MET A 169 4.94 0.47 -13.57
C MET A 169 3.59 0.99 -14.08
N LEU A 170 3.39 2.30 -14.06
CA LEU A 170 2.17 2.94 -14.57
C LEU A 170 2.08 2.79 -16.09
N SER A 171 3.17 2.94 -16.84
CA SER A 171 3.15 2.76 -18.30
C SER A 171 2.69 1.36 -18.70
N VAL A 172 3.08 0.32 -17.96
CA VAL A 172 2.60 -1.07 -18.16
C VAL A 172 1.11 -1.19 -17.86
N ALA A 173 0.61 -0.51 -16.82
CA ALA A 173 -0.82 -0.49 -16.52
C ALA A 173 -1.63 0.23 -17.62
N LEU A 174 -1.14 1.37 -18.10
CA LEU A 174 -1.78 2.18 -19.15
C LEU A 174 -1.72 1.54 -20.53
N ALA A 175 -0.67 0.78 -20.84
CA ALA A 175 -0.54 0.13 -22.14
C ALA A 175 -1.68 -0.84 -22.45
N ALA A 176 -2.22 -1.51 -21.42
CA ALA A 176 -3.39 -2.38 -21.56
C ALA A 176 -4.67 -1.60 -21.87
N GLU A 177 -4.74 -0.32 -21.50
CA GLU A 177 -5.91 0.54 -21.70
C GLU A 177 -5.85 1.28 -23.05
N PHE A 178 -4.66 1.74 -23.44
CA PHE A 178 -4.44 2.48 -24.69
C PHE A 178 -4.01 1.60 -25.87
N ASP A 179 -4.00 0.27 -25.72
CA ASP A 179 -3.52 -0.69 -26.72
C ASP A 179 -2.12 -0.32 -27.26
N ALA A 180 -1.24 0.14 -26.35
CA ALA A 180 0.06 0.67 -26.71
C ALA A 180 1.14 -0.43 -26.66
N GLU A 181 1.99 -0.47 -27.67
CA GLU A 181 3.16 -1.34 -27.67
C GLU A 181 4.28 -0.72 -26.81
N LEU A 182 4.68 -1.43 -25.76
CA LEU A 182 5.75 -0.99 -24.87
C LEU A 182 7.12 -1.53 -25.29
N ARG A 183 8.13 -0.67 -25.18
CA ARG A 183 9.52 -1.08 -25.37
C ARG A 183 9.95 -2.06 -24.25
N PRO A 184 10.78 -3.09 -24.55
CA PRO A 184 11.18 -4.09 -23.57
C PRO A 184 11.91 -3.54 -22.34
N ASP A 185 12.64 -2.43 -22.48
CA ASP A 185 13.33 -1.77 -21.37
C ASP A 185 12.35 -1.15 -20.35
N ILE A 186 11.19 -0.69 -20.80
CA ILE A 186 10.13 -0.16 -19.94
C ILE A 186 9.55 -1.28 -19.08
N VAL A 187 9.28 -2.44 -19.69
CA VAL A 187 8.77 -3.62 -19.00
C VAL A 187 9.77 -4.12 -17.95
N ALA A 188 11.06 -4.21 -18.33
CA ALA A 188 12.12 -4.59 -17.40
C ALA A 188 12.22 -3.61 -16.21
N GLY A 189 12.11 -2.30 -16.44
CA GLY A 189 12.08 -1.30 -15.39
C GLY A 189 10.87 -1.43 -14.45
N ALA A 190 9.71 -1.83 -14.98
CA ALA A 190 8.52 -2.08 -14.16
C ALA A 190 8.67 -3.34 -13.28
N GLU A 191 9.29 -4.39 -13.81
CA GLU A 191 9.61 -5.62 -13.06
C GLU A 191 10.62 -5.35 -11.95
N GLU A 192 11.72 -4.66 -12.26
CA GLU A 192 12.70 -4.23 -11.26
C GLU A 192 12.07 -3.36 -10.17
N GLY A 193 11.15 -2.47 -10.57
CA GLY A 193 10.36 -1.66 -9.63
C GLY A 193 9.58 -2.53 -8.65
N ARG A 194 8.80 -3.51 -9.15
CA ARG A 194 8.04 -4.44 -8.30
C ARG A 194 8.96 -5.18 -7.32
N GLU A 195 10.11 -5.66 -7.77
CA GLU A 195 11.09 -6.30 -6.90
C GLU A 195 11.68 -5.34 -5.86
N ALA A 196 11.98 -4.09 -6.24
CA ALA A 196 12.49 -3.07 -5.33
C ALA A 196 11.49 -2.77 -4.21
N PHE A 197 10.21 -2.59 -4.55
CA PHE A 197 9.14 -2.46 -3.56
C PHE A 197 9.03 -3.70 -2.68
N ALA A 198 9.09 -4.91 -3.26
CA ALA A 198 9.02 -6.14 -2.50
C ALA A 198 10.19 -6.31 -1.53
N ARG A 199 11.42 -6.00 -1.95
CA ARG A 199 12.61 -6.06 -1.08
C ARG A 199 12.45 -5.16 0.16
N LEU A 200 11.84 -3.98 0.00
CA LEU A 200 11.66 -3.04 1.10
C LEU A 200 10.43 -3.36 1.96
N TYR A 201 9.31 -3.77 1.35
CA TYR A 201 8.00 -3.81 2.00
C TYR A 201 7.33 -5.19 2.06
N ALA A 202 7.83 -6.23 1.38
CA ALA A 202 7.15 -7.53 1.32
C ALA A 202 7.46 -8.46 2.50
N ARG A 203 8.17 -8.02 3.55
CA ARG A 203 8.45 -8.87 4.72
C ARG A 203 7.16 -9.14 5.51
N ARG A 204 6.45 -10.20 5.10
CA ARG A 204 5.22 -10.70 5.74
C ARG A 204 5.48 -10.99 7.22
N GLY A 205 4.50 -10.67 8.07
CA GLY A 205 4.53 -11.02 9.49
C GLY A 205 4.66 -12.53 9.70
N ARG A 206 4.90 -12.94 10.95
CA ARG A 206 5.24 -14.32 11.39
C ARG A 206 4.34 -15.45 10.84
N ASN A 207 3.15 -15.14 10.30
CA ASN A 207 2.21 -16.11 9.71
C ASN A 207 2.28 -16.23 8.18
N GLY A 208 3.30 -15.68 7.53
CA GLY A 208 3.52 -15.81 6.08
C GLY A 208 4.27 -17.07 5.67
N LEU A 209 3.81 -18.25 6.09
CA LEU A 209 4.19 -19.50 5.40
C LEU A 209 3.33 -19.56 4.12
N ASP A 210 3.92 -19.13 3.01
CA ASP A 210 3.76 -19.73 1.67
C ASP A 210 4.36 -18.79 0.61
N MET A 211 5.63 -19.04 0.28
CA MET A 211 6.08 -19.40 -1.08
C MET A 211 7.59 -19.66 -1.06
N PRO A 212 8.09 -20.79 -1.61
CA PRO A 212 9.50 -20.95 -1.88
C PRO A 212 9.89 -20.12 -3.11
N ILE A 213 10.91 -19.26 -2.97
CA ILE A 213 11.58 -18.59 -4.09
C ILE A 213 12.96 -19.24 -4.25
N GLY A 214 13.18 -19.90 -5.40
CA GLY A 214 14.50 -20.32 -5.88
C GLY A 214 14.65 -21.81 -6.16
N VAL A 215 14.63 -22.17 -7.44
CA VAL A 215 15.14 -23.45 -7.97
C VAL A 215 16.66 -23.47 -7.79
N GLY A 216 17.19 -24.51 -7.12
CA GLY A 216 18.62 -24.86 -7.19
C GLY A 216 19.27 -25.25 -5.86
N GLY A 217 19.31 -26.55 -5.56
CA GLY A 217 20.07 -27.10 -4.44
C GLY A 217 20.02 -28.62 -4.43
N ALA A 218 20.96 -29.23 -5.15
CA ALA A 218 21.12 -30.68 -5.24
C ALA A 218 21.55 -31.31 -3.89
N GLN A 219 21.26 -32.62 -3.77
CA GLN A 219 21.86 -33.60 -2.87
C GLN A 219 21.43 -33.59 -1.39
N ALA A 220 20.52 -34.51 -1.03
CA ALA A 220 20.65 -35.37 0.15
C ALA A 220 19.49 -36.38 0.22
N GLN A 221 19.75 -37.64 -0.13
CA GLN A 221 19.34 -38.87 0.58
C GLN A 221 19.48 -40.11 -0.35
N GLN A 222 20.72 -40.52 -0.58
CA GLN A 222 21.07 -41.94 -0.47
C GLN A 222 21.48 -42.19 0.99
N GLN A 223 21.19 -43.40 1.49
CA GLN A 223 21.42 -43.96 2.85
C GLN A 223 20.29 -43.61 3.85
N GLN A 224 19.54 -44.53 4.48
CA GLN A 224 19.80 -45.92 4.88
C GLN A 224 18.48 -46.68 5.21
N VAL A 225 18.43 -47.95 4.79
CA VAL A 225 18.03 -49.17 5.54
C VAL A 225 16.55 -49.37 5.94
N GLY A 226 16.00 -50.44 5.38
CA GLY A 226 14.73 -51.09 5.72
C GLY A 226 14.37 -52.11 4.66
#